data_AF-A0A923WSC7-F1
#
_entry.id   AF-A0A923WSC7-F1
#
_cell.length_a   1.000
_cell.length_b   1.000
_cell.length_c   1.000
_cell.angle_alpha   90.00
_cell.angle_beta   90.00
_cell.angle_gamma   90.00
#
_symmetry.space_group_name_H-M   'P 1'
#
loop_
_entity.id
_entity.type
_entity.pdbx_description
1 polymer ?
#
loop_
_entity_poly.entity_id
_entity_poly.type
_entity_poly.pdbx_seq_one_letter_code
_entity_poly.pdbx_strand_id
1 'polypeptide(L)' 'MTLFAVPVFDATVIFEDKELFKGKGAAGLWAEKLAVEIKGEVTVQKVGTGWALSGRVDGVDCLWGIHGQRLKRFSA' A
#
# COMPACT_ATOMS: atom_id res chain seq x y z
N MET A 1 -13.76 -8.61 -8.44
CA MET A 1 -12.30 -8.67 -8.63
C MET A 1 -11.69 -7.99 -7.43
N THR A 2 -10.72 -8.60 -6.75
CA THR A 2 -10.13 -8.02 -5.52
C THR A 2 -9.16 -6.91 -5.89
N LEU A 3 -9.02 -5.90 -5.03
CA LEU A 3 -8.06 -4.81 -5.26
C LEU A 3 -6.62 -5.32 -5.44
N PHE A 4 -6.27 -6.41 -4.75
CA PHE A 4 -4.96 -7.06 -4.85
C PHE A 4 -4.65 -7.64 -6.25
N ALA A 5 -5.69 -7.87 -7.06
CA ALA A 5 -5.56 -8.29 -8.45
C ALA A 5 -5.56 -7.11 -9.44
N VAL A 6 -5.68 -5.86 -8.98
CA VAL A 6 -5.59 -4.66 -9.84
C VAL A 6 -4.13 -4.26 -10.00
N PRO A 7 -3.65 -4.02 -11.24
CA PRO A 7 -2.30 -3.54 -11.46
C PRO A 7 -2.11 -2.10 -10.95
N VAL A 8 -0.99 -1.85 -10.28
CA VAL A 8 -0.52 -0.54 -9.84
C VAL A 8 0.38 0.04 -10.94
N PHE A 9 -0.03 1.17 -11.53
CA PHE A 9 0.72 1.87 -12.59
C PHE A 9 1.35 3.18 -12.12
N ASP A 10 1.31 3.46 -10.82
CA ASP A 10 1.92 4.65 -10.24
C ASP A 10 3.45 4.55 -10.19
N ALA A 11 4.10 5.71 -10.09
CA ALA A 11 5.55 5.75 -9.88
C ALA A 11 5.94 5.12 -8.54
N THR A 12 6.92 4.22 -8.55
CA THR A 12 7.43 3.52 -7.38
C THR A 12 8.87 3.89 -7.05
N VAL A 13 9.29 3.58 -5.82
CA VAL A 13 10.69 3.61 -5.38
C VAL A 13 10.99 2.31 -4.64
N ILE A 14 12.24 1.84 -4.72
CA ILE A 14 12.70 0.68 -3.97
C ILE A 14 13.47 1.18 -2.75
N PHE A 15 13.11 0.70 -1.57
CA PHE A 15 13.81 0.95 -0.31
C PHE A 15 13.90 -0.36 0.49
N GLU A 16 15.11 -0.83 0.79
CA GLU A 16 15.36 -2.09 1.52
C GLU A 16 14.53 -3.27 0.97
N ASP A 17 14.62 -3.50 -0.34
CA ASP A 17 13.88 -4.54 -1.10
C ASP A 17 12.35 -4.41 -1.07
N LYS A 18 11.81 -3.32 -0.53
CA LYS A 18 10.38 -2.98 -0.56
C LYS A 18 10.13 -2.00 -1.70
N GLU A 19 9.27 -2.38 -2.63
CA GLU A 19 8.76 -1.45 -3.63
C GLU A 19 7.58 -0.66 -3.01
N LEU A 20 7.69 0.66 -3.03
CA LEU A 20 6.81 1.59 -2.33
C LEU A 20 6.30 2.65 -3.30
N PHE A 21 5.21 3.32 -2.94
CA PHE A 21 4.73 4.47 -3.71
C PHE A 21 5.74 5.62 -3.61
N LYS A 22 6.10 6.21 -4.76
CA LYS A 22 6.98 7.37 -4.81
C LYS A 22 6.32 8.61 -4.20
N GLY A 23 5.04 8.80 -4.47
CA GLY A 23 4.26 9.97 -4.05
C GLY A 23 3.20 9.65 -3.00
N LYS A 24 3.04 10.55 -2.01
CA LYS A 24 1.99 10.45 -0.99
C LYS A 24 0.58 10.49 -1.60
N GLY A 25 0.36 11.31 -2.64
CA GLY A 25 -0.94 11.43 -3.31
C GLY A 25 -1.37 10.14 -4.01
N ALA A 26 -0.46 9.50 -4.76
CA ALA A 26 -0.70 8.20 -5.36
C ALA A 26 -1.01 7.13 -4.29
N ALA A 27 -0.20 7.08 -3.22
CA ALA A 27 -0.47 6.19 -2.10
C ALA A 27 -1.86 6.45 -1.46
N GLY A 28 -2.27 7.71 -1.34
CA GLY A 28 -3.58 8.09 -0.79
C GLY A 28 -4.76 7.55 -1.60
N LEU A 29 -4.70 7.67 -2.92
CA LEU A 29 -5.73 7.11 -3.81
C LEU A 29 -5.86 5.59 -3.69
N TRP A 30 -4.74 4.89 -3.45
CA TRP A 30 -4.76 3.46 -3.19
C TRP A 30 -5.20 3.10 -1.77
N ALA A 31 -4.91 3.95 -0.79
CA ALA A 31 -5.41 3.81 0.58
C ALA A 31 -6.94 3.85 0.60
N GLU A 32 -7.56 4.81 -0.09
CA GLU A 32 -9.02 4.92 -0.20
C GLU A 32 -9.64 3.66 -0.82
N LYS A 33 -9.05 3.14 -1.90
CA LYS A 33 -9.52 1.89 -2.52
C LYS A 33 -9.38 0.70 -1.57
N LEU A 34 -8.25 0.60 -0.88
CA LEU A 34 -7.98 -0.51 0.03
C LEU A 34 -8.90 -0.46 1.25
N ALA A 35 -9.20 0.73 1.77
CA ALA A 35 -10.15 0.95 2.86
C ALA A 35 -11.54 0.38 2.53
N VAL A 36 -12.02 0.59 1.30
CA VAL A 36 -13.29 0.03 0.82
C VAL A 36 -13.21 -1.50 0.70
N GLU A 37 -12.12 -2.04 0.15
CA GLU A 37 -11.92 -3.49 -0.03
C GLU A 37 -11.92 -4.23 1.32
N ILE A 38 -11.19 -3.73 2.31
CA ILE A 38 -11.05 -4.38 3.63
C ILE A 38 -12.11 -3.94 4.64
N LYS A 39 -13.01 -3.03 4.25
CA LYS A 39 -14.04 -2.41 5.11
C LYS A 39 -13.45 -1.85 6.41
N GLY A 40 -12.36 -1.10 6.29
CA GLY A 40 -11.61 -0.57 7.42
C GLY A 40 -10.86 0.71 7.07
N GLU A 41 -10.26 1.34 8.08
CA GLU A 41 -9.45 2.53 7.85
C GLU A 41 -8.08 2.16 7.30
N VAL A 42 -7.68 2.85 6.24
CA VAL A 42 -6.35 2.76 5.65
C VAL A 42 -5.83 4.18 5.44
N THR A 43 -4.62 4.40 5.91
CA THR A 43 -3.86 5.65 5.78
C THR A 43 -2.56 5.40 5.02
N VAL A 44 -1.72 6.42 4.90
CA VAL A 44 -0.41 6.32 4.27
C VAL A 44 0.69 6.58 5.30
N GLN A 45 1.71 5.72 5.28
CA GLN A 45 2.85 5.79 6.18
C GLN A 45 4.14 6.00 5.38
N LYS A 46 4.98 6.94 5.84
CA LYS A 46 6.31 7.15 5.25
C LYS A 46 7.22 5.97 5.64
N VAL A 47 7.86 5.34 4.66
CA VAL A 47 8.83 4.26 4.86
C VAL A 47 10.07 4.57 4.03
N GLY A 48 11.16 4.95 4.70
CA GLY A 48 12.39 5.42 4.05
C GLY A 48 12.11 6.56 3.07
N THR A 49 12.44 6.35 1.79
CA THR A 49 12.23 7.33 0.72
C THR A 49 10.83 7.25 0.08
N GLY A 50 10.06 6.19 0.36
CA GLY A 50 8.74 5.93 -0.23
C GLY A 50 7.57 6.07 0.74
N TRP A 51 6.41 5.58 0.31
CA TRP A 51 5.15 5.54 1.06
C TRP A 51 4.52 4.16 0.96
N ALA A 52 4.00 3.66 2.07
CA ALA A 52 3.24 2.42 2.18
C ALA A 52 1.79 2.75 2.59
N LEU A 53 0.86 1.84 2.28
CA LEU A 53 -0.48 1.87 2.88
C LEU A 53 -0.39 1.25 4.27
N SER A 54 -1.11 1.82 5.23
CA SER A 54 -1.10 1.37 6.62
C SER A 54 -2.52 1.29 7.15
N GLY A 55 -2.88 0.18 7.79
CA GLY A 55 -4.24 -0.07 8.24
C GLY A 55 -4.30 -1.35 9.06
N ARG A 56 -5.51 -1.74 9.47
CA ARG A 56 -5.72 -2.86 10.39
C ARG A 56 -6.66 -3.90 9.79
N VAL A 57 -6.26 -5.17 9.80
CA VAL A 57 -7.10 -6.31 9.37
C VAL A 57 -7.20 -7.28 10.52
N ASP A 58 -8.41 -7.63 10.93
CA ASP A 58 -8.69 -8.56 12.04
C ASP A 58 -7.93 -8.22 13.33
N GLY A 59 -7.77 -6.92 13.62
CA GLY A 59 -7.05 -6.45 14.80
C GLY A 59 -5.52 -6.42 14.67
N VAL A 60 -4.96 -6.76 13.51
CA VAL A 60 -3.51 -6.78 13.26
C VAL A 60 -3.11 -5.61 12.35
N ASP A 61 -2.11 -4.83 12.79
CA ASP A 61 -1.55 -3.76 11.99
C ASP A 61 -0.82 -4.32 10.77
N CYS A 62 -1.14 -3.77 9.61
CA CYS A 62 -0.69 -4.25 8.31
C CYS A 62 -0.11 -3.09 7.50
N LEU A 63 1.00 -3.36 6.82
CA LEU A 63 1.57 -2.47 5.81
C LEU A 63 1.47 -3.11 4.43
N TRP A 64 1.15 -2.30 3.43
CA TRP A 64 1.14 -2.73 2.03
C TRP A 64 2.03 -1.85 1.18
N GLY A 65 2.83 -2.51 0.36
CA GLY A 65 3.65 -1.92 -0.68
C GLY A 65 3.25 -2.49 -2.02
N ILE A 66 4.17 -2.43 -2.96
CA ILE A 66 3.99 -2.94 -4.30
C ILE A 66 4.94 -4.13 -4.48
N HIS A 67 4.53 -5.11 -5.27
CA HIS A 67 5.40 -6.17 -5.76
C HIS A 67 4.87 -6.58 -7.12
N GLY A 68 5.67 -6.38 -8.17
CA GLY A 68 5.28 -6.83 -9.51
C GLY A 68 4.00 -6.15 -9.97
N GLN A 69 3.91 -4.84 -9.74
CA GLN A 69 2.76 -4.00 -10.06
C GLN A 69 1.48 -4.40 -9.30
N ARG A 70 1.57 -4.99 -8.11
CA ARG A 70 0.39 -5.35 -7.31
C ARG A 70 0.57 -4.96 -5.87
N LEU A 71 -0.51 -4.59 -5.20
CA LEU A 71 -0.48 -4.39 -3.75
C LEU A 71 -0.12 -5.70 -3.05
N LYS A 72 0.87 -5.65 -2.17
CA LYS A 72 1.32 -6.80 -1.38
C LYS A 72 1.58 -6.39 0.06
N ARG A 73 1.06 -7.17 1.01
CA ARG A 73 1.36 -6.99 2.43
C ARG A 73 2.83 -7.33 2.70
N PHE A 74 3.50 -6.51 3.48
CA PHE A 74 4.83 -6.81 4.02
C PHE A 74 4.83 -6.60 5.54
N SER A 75 5.75 -7.27 6.25
CA SER A 75 5.94 -7.05 7.68
C SER A 75 6.67 -5.73 7.89
N ALA A 76 6.17 -4.92 8.82
CA ALA A 76 6.96 -3.82 9.40
C ALA A 76 8.21 -4.38 10.08
#